data_AF-A0A4R4Z6L3-F1
#
_entry.id   AF-A0A4R4Z6L3-F1
#
_cell.length_a   1.000
_cell.length_b   1.000
_cell.length_c   1.000
_cell.angle_alpha   90.00
_cell.angle_beta   90.00
_cell.angle_gamma   90.00
#
_symmetry.space_group_name_H-M   'P 1'
#
loop_
_entity.id
_entity.type
_entity.pdbx_description
1 polymer ?
#
loop_
_entity_poly.entity_id
_entity_poly.type
_entity_poly.pdbx_seq_one_letter_code
_entity_poly.pdbx_strand_id
1 'polypeptide(L)'
;MAVEKLSVSLPDTVAVRARHAAERAGLPLSAWLAEAAETAANLAEAHLAAEDYEAVYGKPDPQELQAGRAQLAEAGVIIGAAETPEYAASRRAALARLLGLPEEKRLG
;
A
#
# COMPACT_ATOMS: atom_id res chain seq x y z
N MET A 1 -12.31 9.73 17.67
CA MET A 1 -11.83 10.60 16.59
C MET A 1 -12.95 11.53 16.17
N ALA A 2 -12.66 12.81 15.97
CA ALA A 2 -13.63 13.74 15.41
C ALA A 2 -13.80 13.43 13.91
N VAL A 3 -15.03 13.42 13.41
CA VAL A 3 -15.34 13.19 12.00
C VAL A 3 -15.88 14.48 11.42
N GLU A 4 -15.21 15.01 10.39
CA GLU A 4 -15.67 16.17 9.65
C GLU A 4 -16.58 15.73 8.50
N LYS A 5 -17.75 16.36 8.37
CA LYS A 5 -18.68 16.05 7.28
C LYS A 5 -18.37 16.92 6.07
N LEU A 6 -17.78 16.32 5.04
CA LEU A 6 -17.54 16.96 3.76
C LEU A 6 -18.68 16.65 2.78
N SER A 7 -19.11 17.66 2.03
CA SER A 7 -20.07 17.51 0.93
C SER A 7 -19.35 17.72 -0.39
N VAL A 8 -19.22 16.66 -1.18
CA VAL A 8 -18.44 16.67 -2.42
C VAL A 8 -19.29 16.15 -3.57
N SER A 9 -19.31 16.89 -4.68
CA SER A 9 -19.98 16.44 -5.91
C SER A 9 -19.04 15.55 -6.70
N LEU A 10 -19.51 14.36 -7.07
CA LEU A 10 -18.78 13.41 -7.91
C LEU A 10 -19.50 13.26 -9.24
N PRO A 11 -18.79 13.12 -10.37
CA PRO A 11 -19.41 12.68 -11.61
C PRO A 11 -20.13 11.35 -11.41
N ASP A 12 -21.30 11.18 -12.04
CA ASP A 12 -22.14 9.98 -11.89
C ASP A 12 -21.35 8.70 -12.15
N THR A 13 -20.52 8.70 -13.20
CA THR A 13 -19.66 7.56 -13.57
C THR A 13 -18.66 7.20 -12.47
N VAL A 14 -18.15 8.19 -11.73
CA VAL A 14 -17.22 7.99 -10.61
C VAL A 14 -17.97 7.47 -9.39
N ALA A 15 -19.14 8.04 -9.08
CA ALA A 15 -19.96 7.60 -7.95
C ALA A 15 -20.39 6.13 -8.08
N VAL A 16 -20.79 5.69 -9.28
CA VAL A 16 -21.12 4.29 -9.57
C VAL A 16 -19.91 3.37 -9.37
N ARG A 17 -18.74 3.75 -9.92
CA ARG A 17 -17.51 2.97 -9.77
C ARG A 17 -17.06 2.84 -8.32
N ALA A 18 -17.14 3.93 -7.55
CA ALA A 18 -16.80 3.95 -6.13
C ALA A 18 -17.73 3.02 -5.32
N ARG A 19 -19.03 3.04 -5.62
CA ARG A 19 -20.00 2.15 -4.97
C ARG A 19 -19.68 0.68 -5.22
N HIS A 20 -19.42 0.30 -6.47
CA HIS A 20 -19.01 -1.07 -6.80
C HIS A 20 -17.68 -1.48 -6.16
N ALA A 21 -16.73 -0.55 -6.03
CA ALA A 21 -15.47 -0.82 -5.36
C ALA A 21 -15.67 -1.06 -3.86
N ALA A 22 -16.49 -0.23 -3.21
CA ALA A 22 -16.87 -0.40 -1.80
C ALA A 22 -17.62 -1.72 -1.56
N GLU A 23 -18.55 -2.10 -2.45
CA GLU A 23 -19.25 -3.39 -2.41
C GLU A 23 -18.28 -4.57 -2.49
N ARG A 24 -17.32 -4.54 -3.43
CA ARG A 24 -16.30 -5.60 -3.54
C ARG A 24 -15.39 -5.69 -2.32
N ALA A 25 -15.14 -4.56 -1.66
CA ALA A 25 -14.36 -4.51 -0.43
C ALA A 25 -15.18 -4.89 0.82
N GLY A 26 -16.52 -5.02 0.71
CA GLY A 26 -17.40 -5.26 1.85
C GLY A 26 -17.52 -4.06 2.80
N LEU A 27 -17.27 -2.85 2.31
CA LEU A 27 -17.23 -1.62 3.11
C LEU A 27 -18.37 -0.66 2.76
N PRO A 28 -18.88 0.14 3.71
CA PRO A 28 -19.73 1.29 3.40
C PRO A 28 -18.99 2.29 2.48
N LEU A 29 -19.72 2.91 1.55
CA LEU A 29 -19.13 3.85 0.58
C LEU A 29 -18.33 4.97 1.26
N SER A 30 -18.80 5.51 2.39
CA SER A 30 -18.09 6.56 3.12
C SER A 30 -16.77 6.09 3.73
N ALA A 31 -16.72 4.84 4.23
CA ALA A 31 -15.49 4.26 4.78
C ALA A 31 -14.49 3.99 3.66
N TRP A 32 -14.95 3.39 2.56
CA TRP A 32 -14.12 3.15 1.38
C TRP A 32 -13.57 4.46 0.79
N LEU A 33 -14.38 5.52 0.72
CA LEU A 33 -13.92 6.84 0.25
C LEU A 33 -12.92 7.48 1.20
N ALA A 34 -13.08 7.30 2.51
CA ALA A 34 -12.10 7.79 3.49
C ALA A 34 -10.75 7.09 3.33
N GLU A 35 -10.73 5.76 3.22
CA GLU A 35 -9.51 4.98 2.98
C GLU A 35 -8.84 5.35 1.64
N ALA A 36 -9.64 5.54 0.59
CA ALA A 36 -9.15 5.96 -0.70
C ALA A 36 -8.55 7.37 -0.66
N ALA A 37 -9.18 8.30 0.06
CA ALA A 37 -8.69 9.66 0.23
C ALA A 37 -7.38 9.68 1.04
N GLU A 38 -7.29 8.91 2.11
CA GLU A 38 -6.07 8.75 2.91
C GLU A 38 -4.92 8.18 2.05
N THR A 39 -5.19 7.11 1.30
CA THR A 39 -4.19 6.52 0.40
C THR A 39 -3.70 7.52 -0.64
N ALA A 40 -4.63 8.29 -1.24
CA ALA A 40 -4.29 9.30 -2.22
C ALA A 40 -3.47 10.45 -1.61
N ALA A 41 -3.80 10.89 -0.40
CA ALA A 41 -3.05 11.92 0.32
C ALA A 41 -1.62 11.45 0.63
N ASN A 42 -1.46 10.24 1.15
CA ASN A 42 -0.15 9.66 1.44
C ASN A 42 0.73 9.57 0.18
N LEU A 43 0.15 9.20 -0.97
CA LEU A 43 0.87 9.16 -2.24
C LEU A 43 1.26 10.56 -2.73
N ALA A 44 0.37 11.55 -2.58
CA ALA A 44 0.68 12.93 -2.94
C ALA A 44 1.82 13.50 -2.08
N GLU A 45 1.80 13.24 -0.77
CA GLU A 45 2.87 13.62 0.15
C GLU A 45 4.19 12.91 -0.18
N ALA A 46 4.13 11.62 -0.52
CA ALA A 46 5.32 10.87 -0.93
C ALA A 46 5.93 11.42 -2.22
N HIS A 47 5.11 11.83 -3.19
CA HIS A 47 5.61 12.48 -4.40
C HIS A 47 6.24 13.83 -4.11
N LEU A 48 5.60 14.67 -3.29
CA LEU A 48 6.17 15.95 -2.87
C LEU A 48 7.52 15.78 -2.16
N ALA A 49 7.62 14.82 -1.24
CA ALA A 49 8.87 14.52 -0.56
C ALA A 49 9.97 14.04 -1.53
N ALA A 50 9.60 13.29 -2.57
CA ALA A 50 10.53 12.88 -3.61
C ALA A 50 10.99 14.06 -4.48
N GLU A 51 10.09 14.98 -4.81
CA GLU A 51 10.40 16.23 -5.53
C GLU A 51 11.33 17.13 -4.70
N ASP A 52 11.06 17.28 -3.41
CA ASP A 52 11.92 18.04 -2.47
C ASP A 52 13.31 17.41 -2.37
N TYR A 53 13.39 16.09 -2.29
CA TYR A 53 14.67 15.37 -2.30
C TYR A 53 15.44 15.63 -3.60
N GLU A 54 14.78 15.51 -4.76
CA GLU A 54 15.40 15.78 -6.06
C GLU A 54 15.87 17.24 -6.18
N ALA A 55 15.11 18.19 -5.64
CA ALA A 55 15.49 19.60 -5.65
C ALA A 55 16.74 19.87 -4.80
N VAL A 56 16.90 19.18 -3.66
CA VAL A 56 18.02 19.38 -2.74
C VAL A 56 19.27 18.61 -3.17
N TYR A 57 19.10 17.37 -3.64
CA TYR A 57 20.20 16.43 -3.88
C TYR A 57 20.43 16.11 -5.36
N GLY A 58 19.56 16.58 -6.27
CA GLY A 58 19.55 16.20 -7.67
C GLY A 58 18.84 14.87 -7.90
N LYS A 59 18.66 14.50 -9.18
CA LYS A 59 18.13 13.17 -9.51
C LYS A 59 19.08 12.09 -9.01
N PRO A 60 18.58 11.09 -8.27
CA PRO A 60 19.41 9.96 -7.87
C PRO A 60 19.94 9.26 -9.13
N ASP A 61 21.26 9.03 -9.18
CA ASP A 61 21.91 8.35 -10.31
C ASP A 61 21.34 6.93 -10.42
N PRO A 62 20.82 6.52 -11.60
CA PRO A 62 20.36 5.16 -11.83
C PRO A 62 21.36 4.08 -11.45
N GLN A 63 22.68 4.31 -11.59
CA GLN A 63 23.71 3.35 -11.19
C GLN A 63 23.83 3.25 -9.67
N GLU A 64 23.80 4.37 -8.96
CA GLU A 64 23.83 4.41 -7.50
C GLU A 64 22.56 3.80 -6.88
N LEU A 65 21.39 4.03 -7.50
CA LEU A 65 20.14 3.38 -7.09
C LEU A 65 20.21 1.87 -7.25
N GLN A 66 20.79 1.38 -8.35
CA GLN A 66 20.93 -0.05 -8.57
C GLN A 66 21.92 -0.68 -7.57
N ALA A 67 23.03 0.01 -7.28
CA ALA A 67 23.98 -0.40 -6.25
C ALA A 67 23.34 -0.41 -4.85
N GLY A 68 22.57 0.63 -4.50
CA GLY A 68 21.84 0.71 -3.24
C GLY A 68 20.78 -0.40 -3.11
N ARG A 69 20.06 -0.72 -4.19
CA ARG A 69 19.14 -1.87 -4.22
C ARG A 69 19.87 -3.20 -4.01
N ALA A 70 21.05 -3.38 -4.59
CA ALA A 70 21.84 -4.59 -4.38
C ALA A 70 22.30 -4.72 -2.93
N GLN A 71 22.78 -3.63 -2.32
CA GLN A 71 23.18 -3.60 -0.90
C GLN A 71 22.00 -3.88 0.04
N LEU A 72 20.82 -3.33 -0.27
CA LEU A 72 19.59 -3.62 0.49
C LEU A 72 19.16 -5.08 0.35
N ALA A 73 19.30 -5.66 -0.84
CA ALA A 73 19.02 -7.08 -1.06
C ALA A 73 20.00 -7.99 -0.31
N GLU A 74 21.30 -7.64 -0.26
CA GLU A 74 22.30 -8.33 0.56
C GLU A 74 21.97 -8.26 2.06
N ALA A 75 21.44 -7.12 2.52
CA ALA A 75 20.95 -6.94 3.88
C ALA A 75 19.60 -7.63 4.16
N GLY A 76 19.02 -8.32 3.17
CA GLY A 76 17.74 -9.02 3.29
C GLY A 76 16.50 -8.12 3.21
N VAL A 77 16.66 -6.85 2.81
CA VAL A 77 15.55 -5.91 2.62
C VAL A 77 14.99 -6.06 1.22
N ILE A 78 13.74 -6.54 1.12
CA ILE A 78 13.03 -6.71 -0.15
C ILE A 78 12.20 -5.45 -0.44
N ILE A 79 12.76 -4.50 -1.19
CA ILE A 79 12.02 -3.30 -1.65
C ILE A 79 11.58 -3.49 -3.10
N GLY A 80 10.27 -3.57 -3.34
CA GLY A 80 9.69 -3.57 -4.69
C GLY A 80 9.93 -4.82 -5.55
N ALA A 81 10.68 -5.82 -5.06
CA ALA A 81 10.75 -7.12 -5.73
C ALA A 81 9.55 -7.99 -5.33
N ALA A 82 9.06 -8.78 -6.28
CA ALA A 82 8.04 -9.78 -5.98
C ALA A 82 8.58 -10.75 -4.94
N GLU A 83 7.86 -10.90 -3.84
CA GLU A 83 8.17 -11.87 -2.82
C GLU A 83 8.19 -13.28 -3.41
N THR A 84 9.16 -14.11 -3.01
CA THR A 84 9.16 -15.50 -3.47
C THR A 84 7.94 -16.24 -2.90
N PRO A 85 7.35 -17.17 -3.67
CA PRO A 85 6.21 -17.96 -3.19
C PRO A 85 6.50 -18.70 -1.88
N GLU A 86 7.72 -19.22 -1.70
CA GLU A 86 8.11 -19.90 -0.45
C GLU A 86 8.15 -18.95 0.76
N TYR A 87 8.68 -17.74 0.60
CA TYR A 87 8.74 -16.76 1.69
C TYR A 87 7.34 -16.27 2.06
N ALA A 88 6.48 -16.03 1.06
CA ALA A 88 5.08 -15.66 1.26
C ALA A 88 4.26 -16.73 1.99
N ALA A 89 4.48 -18.01 1.68
CA ALA A 89 3.86 -19.13 2.37
C ALA A 89 4.37 -19.25 3.81
N SER A 90 5.69 -19.12 4.02
CA SER A 90 6.32 -19.20 5.34
C SER A 90 5.85 -18.08 6.27
N ARG A 91 5.76 -16.85 5.77
CA ARG A 91 5.24 -15.70 6.53
C ARG A 91 3.77 -15.87 6.87
N ARG A 92 2.92 -16.34 5.93
CA ARG A 92 1.51 -16.66 6.19
C ARG A 92 1.36 -17.70 7.30
N ALA A 93 2.14 -18.78 7.25
CA ALA A 93 2.14 -19.81 8.30
C ALA A 93 2.58 -19.26 9.66
N ALA A 94 3.63 -18.41 9.71
CA ALA A 94 4.08 -17.77 10.93
C ALA A 94 3.02 -16.82 11.53
N LEU A 95 2.38 -16.00 10.68
CA LEU A 95 1.30 -15.10 11.08
C LEU A 95 0.10 -15.88 11.63
N ALA A 96 -0.28 -16.99 10.98
CA ALA A 96 -1.38 -17.83 11.44
C ALA A 96 -1.11 -18.44 12.82
N ARG A 97 0.15 -18.79 13.14
CA ARG A 97 0.54 -19.23 14.50
C ARG A 97 0.42 -18.09 15.52
N LEU A 98 0.92 -16.90 15.20
CA LEU A 98 0.85 -15.73 16.08
C LEU A 98 -0.60 -15.32 16.38
N LEU A 99 -1.50 -15.49 15.40
CA LEU A 99 -2.93 -15.19 15.53
C LEU A 99 -3.76 -16.35 16.09
N GLY A 100 -3.14 -17.49 16.42
CA GLY A 100 -3.84 -18.65 17.01
C GLY A 100 -4.81 -19.36 16.06
N LEU A 101 -4.64 -19.25 14.74
CA LEU A 101 -5.55 -19.86 13.76
C LEU A 101 -5.33 -21.38 13.63
N PRO A 102 -6.39 -22.20 13.48
CA PRO A 102 -6.29 -23.66 13.32
C PRO A 102 -5.58 -24.07 12.01
N GLU A 103 -4.98 -25.27 11.98
CA GLU A 103 -4.12 -25.78 10.89
C GLU A 103 -4.79 -25.71 9.50
N GLU A 104 -6.11 -25.90 9.45
CA GLU A 104 -6.91 -25.96 8.22
C GLU A 104 -6.93 -24.64 7.43
N LYS A 105 -6.68 -23.50 8.08
CA LYS A 105 -6.52 -22.18 7.42
C LYS A 105 -5.07 -21.82 7.08
N ARG A 106 -4.09 -22.69 7.38
CA ARG A 106 -2.66 -22.43 7.20
C ARG A 106 -2.11 -22.85 5.83
N LEU A 107 -2.89 -23.63 5.08
CA LEU A 107 -2.48 -24.23 3.80
C LEU A 107 -3.29 -23.71 2.59
N GLY A 108 -4.16 -22.71 2.81
CA GLY A 108 -4.94 -22.04 1.77
C GLY A 108 -4.23 -20.84 1.14
#